data_AF-A0A7J8LRE3-F1
#
_entry.id   AF-A0A7J8LRE3-F1
#
_cell.length_a   1.000
_cell.length_b   1.000
_cell.length_c   1.000
_cell.angle_alpha   90.00
_cell.angle_beta   90.00
_cell.angle_gamma   90.00
#
_symmetry.space_group_name_H-M   'P 1'
#
loop_
_entity.id
_entity.type
_entity.pdbx_description
1 polymer ?
#
loop_
_entity_poly.entity_id
_entity_poly.type
_entity_poly.pdbx_seq_one_letter_code
_entity_poly.pdbx_strand_id
1 'polypeptide(L)'
;MDPQLTEVSQMFERFKAAFIRKDFDSCANLLSQLKVLLTKFRSLPPLFENTPNSVNEVLLAREIYEHAVVLSVKIEDQDAFERDFFQLKPYYTDAGLVACLFRVILKV
;
A
#
# COMPACT_ATOMS: atom_id res chain seq x y z
N MET A 1 16.97 -10.75 -9.19
CA MET A 1 15.76 -10.18 -8.55
C MET A 1 16.25 -9.18 -7.52
N ASP A 2 15.69 -7.97 -7.51
CA ASP A 2 16.06 -6.96 -6.53
C ASP A 2 15.81 -7.46 -5.09
N PRO A 3 16.81 -7.36 -4.19
CA PRO A 3 16.67 -7.82 -2.80
C PRO A 3 15.56 -7.03 -2.07
N GLN A 4 15.31 -5.78 -2.46
CA GLN A 4 14.28 -4.93 -1.86
C GLN A 4 12.86 -5.40 -2.17
N LEU A 5 12.57 -5.79 -3.42
CA LEU A 5 11.27 -6.34 -3.81
C LEU A 5 10.95 -7.65 -3.06
N THR A 6 11.98 -8.46 -2.80
CA THR A 6 11.82 -9.72 -2.07
C THR A 6 11.49 -9.45 -0.60
N GLU A 7 12.17 -8.49 0.03
CA GLU A 7 11.91 -8.10 1.43
C GLU A 7 10.48 -7.55 1.60
N VAL A 8 10.05 -6.65 0.69
CA VAL A 8 8.69 -6.08 0.76
C VAL A 8 7.63 -7.15 0.50
N SER A 9 7.85 -8.06 -0.45
CA SER A 9 6.92 -9.18 -0.71
C SER A 9 6.80 -10.09 0.51
N GLN A 10 7.90 -10.41 1.20
CA GLN A 10 7.86 -11.21 2.43
C GLN A 10 7.12 -10.49 3.56
N MET A 11 7.35 -9.19 3.74
CA MET A 11 6.64 -8.38 4.73
C MET A 11 5.14 -8.27 4.39
N PHE A 12 4.80 -8.18 3.11
CA PHE A 12 3.42 -8.14 2.64
C PHE A 12 2.68 -9.45 2.90
N GLU A 13 3.31 -10.60 2.69
CA GLU A 13 2.74 -11.90 3.03
C GLU A 13 2.49 -12.04 4.55
N ARG A 14 3.41 -11.55 5.39
CA ARG A 14 3.20 -11.49 6.84
C ARG A 14 2.03 -10.59 7.22
N PHE A 15 1.91 -9.44 6.55
CA PHE A 15 0.80 -8.52 6.73
C PHE A 15 -0.54 -9.17 6.35
N LYS A 16 -0.63 -9.86 5.20
CA LYS A 16 -1.84 -10.61 4.82
C LYS A 16 -2.21 -11.68 5.85
N ALA A 17 -1.22 -12.42 6.36
CA ALA A 17 -1.46 -13.44 7.38
C ALA A 17 -2.00 -12.82 8.69
N ALA A 18 -1.45 -11.68 9.13
CA ALA A 18 -1.96 -10.94 10.29
C ALA A 18 -3.37 -10.38 10.02
N PHE A 19 -3.64 -9.93 8.79
CA PHE A 19 -4.93 -9.42 8.37
C PHE A 19 -6.02 -10.50 8.40
N ILE A 20 -5.70 -11.73 7.95
CA ILE A 20 -6.60 -12.89 8.04
C ILE A 20 -6.89 -13.26 9.50
N ARG A 21 -5.88 -13.13 10.38
CA ARG A 21 -6.02 -13.36 11.83
C ARG A 21 -6.79 -12.25 12.55
N LYS A 22 -7.13 -11.15 11.86
CA LYS A 22 -7.77 -9.94 12.42
C LYS A 22 -6.97 -9.30 13.55
N ASP A 23 -5.65 -9.46 13.52
CA ASP A 23 -4.75 -8.88 14.53
C ASP A 23 -4.35 -7.47 14.07
N PHE A 24 -5.20 -6.49 14.42
CA PHE A 24 -5.11 -5.15 13.87
C PHE A 24 -3.90 -4.36 14.39
N ASP A 25 -3.49 -4.56 15.65
CA ASP A 25 -2.29 -3.96 16.23
C ASP A 25 -1.02 -4.43 15.52
N SER A 26 -0.92 -5.74 15.26
CA SER A 26 0.20 -6.30 14.49
C SER A 26 0.16 -5.80 13.04
N CYS A 27 -1.03 -5.70 12.44
CA CYS A 27 -1.19 -5.13 11.11
C CYS A 27 -0.71 -3.68 11.04
N ALA A 28 -1.06 -2.84 12.00
CA ALA A 28 -0.64 -1.43 12.04
C ALA A 28 0.90 -1.29 12.16
N ASN A 29 1.52 -2.11 13.02
CA ASN A 29 2.98 -2.15 13.15
C ASN A 29 3.69 -2.64 11.87
N LEU A 30 3.15 -3.67 11.23
CA LEU A 30 3.67 -4.17 9.95
C LEU A 30 3.48 -3.14 8.83
N LEU A 31 2.31 -2.48 8.80
CA LEU A 31 1.98 -1.43 7.84
C LEU A 31 2.95 -0.24 7.95
N SER A 32 3.27 0.18 9.17
CA SER A 32 4.25 1.26 9.41
C SER A 32 5.62 0.90 8.84
N GLN A 33 6.09 -0.33 9.07
CA GLN A 33 7.35 -0.83 8.49
C GLN A 33 7.29 -0.89 6.96
N LEU A 34 6.18 -1.38 6.38
CA LEU A 34 5.95 -1.41 4.94
C LEU A 34 5.97 0.00 4.33
N LYS A 35 5.31 0.98 4.96
CA LYS A 35 5.34 2.39 4.52
C LYS A 35 6.75 2.98 4.54
N VAL A 36 7.55 2.67 5.57
CA VAL A 36 8.96 3.09 5.62
C VAL A 36 9.77 2.45 4.49
N LEU A 37 9.59 1.15 4.22
CA LEU A 37 10.22 0.49 3.09
C LEU A 37 9.79 1.10 1.76
N LEU A 38 8.51 1.48 1.65
CA LEU A 38 8.01 2.17 0.47
C LEU A 38 8.79 3.46 0.23
N THR A 39 9.02 4.31 1.23
CA THR A 39 9.81 5.55 1.07
C THR A 39 11.25 5.35 0.56
N LYS A 40 11.81 4.13 0.64
CA LYS A 40 13.14 3.82 0.09
C LYS A 40 13.12 3.58 -1.42
N PHE A 41 11.96 3.31 -2.01
CA PHE A 41 11.85 3.13 -3.46
C PHE A 41 11.98 4.48 -4.17
N ARG A 42 12.91 4.55 -5.13
CA ARG A 42 13.14 5.74 -5.96
C ARG A 42 12.07 5.93 -7.05
N SER A 43 11.21 4.95 -7.26
CA SER A 43 10.07 5.03 -8.17
C SER A 43 8.91 5.88 -7.63
N LEU A 44 9.01 6.33 -6.37
CA LEU A 44 8.05 7.20 -5.72
C LEU A 44 8.40 8.68 -5.93
N PRO A 45 7.43 9.60 -5.86
CA PRO A 45 7.66 11.02 -6.16
C PRO A 45 8.67 11.58 -5.16
N PRO A 46 9.94 11.84 -5.59
CA PRO A 46 10.34 12.95 -6.46
C PRO A 46 11.26 12.58 -7.65
N LEU A 47 11.56 11.29 -7.88
CA LEU A 47 12.60 10.86 -8.84
C LEU A 47 12.05 10.30 -10.18
N PHE A 48 10.85 9.72 -10.20
CA PHE A 48 10.21 9.16 -11.41
C PHE A 48 11.17 8.33 -12.30
N GLU A 49 12.11 7.58 -11.69
CA GLU A 49 13.03 6.75 -12.47
C GLU A 49 12.26 5.57 -13.08
N ASN A 50 12.07 5.62 -14.40
CA ASN A 50 11.51 4.54 -15.20
C ASN A 50 12.54 3.40 -15.32
N THR A 51 12.65 2.59 -14.27
CA THR A 51 13.28 1.28 -14.35
C THR A 51 12.25 0.23 -14.81
N PRO A 52 12.65 -0.86 -15.47
CA PRO A 52 11.71 -1.91 -15.90
C PRO A 52 10.93 -2.57 -14.74
N ASN A 53 11.37 -2.41 -13.49
CA ASN A 53 10.70 -2.89 -12.28
C ASN A 53 9.82 -1.82 -11.59
N SER A 54 9.85 -0.55 -12.02
CA SER A 54 9.08 0.56 -11.43
C SER A 54 7.57 0.25 -11.40
N VAL A 55 7.06 -0.37 -12.46
CA VAL A 55 5.64 -0.79 -12.52
C VAL A 55 5.29 -1.77 -11.40
N ASN A 56 6.18 -2.73 -11.11
CA ASN A 56 5.96 -3.69 -10.03
C ASN A 56 6.01 -3.03 -8.65
N GLU A 57 6.94 -2.09 -8.44
CA GLU A 57 7.03 -1.33 -7.18
C GLU A 57 5.78 -0.48 -6.94
N VAL A 58 5.28 0.21 -7.98
CA VAL A 58 4.06 1.03 -7.91
C VAL A 58 2.82 0.17 -7.70
N LEU A 59 2.69 -0.97 -8.39
CA LEU A 59 1.59 -1.91 -8.18
C LEU A 59 1.59 -2.46 -6.76
N LEU A 60 2.76 -2.82 -6.23
CA LEU A 60 2.89 -3.39 -4.90
C LEU A 60 2.60 -2.33 -3.83
N ALA A 61 3.07 -1.09 -4.02
CA ALA A 61 2.69 0.04 -3.18
C ALA A 61 1.17 0.25 -3.15
N ARG A 62 0.52 0.16 -4.31
CA ARG A 62 -0.94 0.28 -4.44
C ARG A 62 -1.65 -0.78 -3.60
N GLU A 63 -1.30 -2.05 -3.76
CA GLU A 63 -1.92 -3.14 -3.01
C GLU A 63 -1.75 -2.97 -1.50
N ILE A 64 -0.59 -2.49 -1.04
CA ILE A 64 -0.35 -2.20 0.38
C ILE A 64 -1.28 -1.11 0.89
N TYR A 65 -1.37 0.03 0.18
CA TYR A 65 -2.23 1.14 0.60
C TYR A 65 -3.71 0.80 0.50
N GLU A 66 -4.13 -0.02 -0.47
CA GLU A 66 -5.52 -0.54 -0.52
C GLU A 66 -5.84 -1.33 0.75
N HIS A 67 -4.97 -2.24 1.17
CA HIS A 67 -5.18 -2.97 2.41
C HIS A 67 -5.08 -2.07 3.66
N ALA A 68 -4.27 -1.01 3.62
CA ALA A 68 -4.19 -0.01 4.69
C ALA A 68 -5.53 0.68 4.93
N VAL A 69 -6.19 1.06 3.84
CA VAL A 69 -7.52 1.68 3.86
C VAL A 69 -8.56 0.69 4.39
N VAL A 70 -8.55 -0.55 3.90
CA VAL A 70 -9.47 -1.59 4.41
C VAL A 70 -9.22 -1.85 5.90
N LEU A 71 -7.96 -1.90 6.34
CA LEU A 71 -7.59 -2.04 7.75
C LEU A 71 -8.16 -0.88 8.57
N SER A 72 -7.98 0.37 8.12
CA SER A 72 -8.49 1.57 8.78
C SER A 72 -10.01 1.55 8.95
N VAL A 73 -10.73 1.04 7.95
CA VAL A 73 -12.19 0.82 8.05
C VAL A 73 -12.53 -0.26 9.07
N LYS A 74 -11.74 -1.34 9.15
CA LYS A 74 -11.97 -2.43 10.14
C LYS A 74 -11.75 -1.99 11.58
N ILE A 75 -10.80 -1.08 11.82
CA ILE A 75 -10.54 -0.50 13.15
C ILE A 75 -11.42 0.72 13.44
N GLU A 76 -12.29 1.10 12.51
CA GLU A 76 -13.17 2.28 12.60
C GLU A 76 -12.40 3.59 12.89
N ASP A 77 -11.15 3.68 12.42
CA ASP A 77 -10.29 4.84 12.61
C ASP A 77 -10.38 5.78 11.39
N GLN A 78 -11.22 6.81 11.54
CA GLN A 78 -11.49 7.77 10.47
C GLN A 78 -10.26 8.60 10.10
N ASP A 79 -9.46 8.99 11.08
CA ASP A 79 -8.24 9.79 10.87
C ASP A 79 -7.18 8.99 10.08
N ALA A 80 -7.01 7.71 10.38
CA ALA A 80 -6.12 6.82 9.65
C ALA A 80 -6.62 6.57 8.22
N PHE A 81 -7.93 6.37 8.07
CA PHE A 81 -8.55 6.22 6.76
C PHE A 81 -8.29 7.42 5.86
N GLU A 82 -8.56 8.64 6.32
CA GLU A 82 -8.36 9.83 5.50
C GLU A 82 -6.89 9.98 5.09
N ARG A 83 -5.96 9.84 6.03
CA ARG A 83 -4.51 9.93 5.76
C ARG A 83 -4.08 8.93 4.69
N ASP A 84 -4.46 7.66 4.85
CA ASP A 84 -4.05 6.60 3.93
C ASP A 84 -4.73 6.73 2.57
N PHE A 85 -5.97 7.20 2.55
CA PHE A 85 -6.69 7.51 1.33
C PHE A 85 -6.06 8.68 0.55
N PHE A 86 -5.61 9.74 1.24
CA PHE A 86 -4.89 10.84 0.60
C PHE A 86 -3.57 10.39 0.00
N GLN A 87 -2.86 9.47 0.65
CA GLN A 87 -1.64 8.88 0.11
C GLN A 87 -1.91 7.96 -1.09
N LEU A 88 -3.06 7.29 -1.14
CA LEU A 88 -3.46 6.42 -2.25
C LEU A 88 -3.78 7.20 -3.54
N LYS A 89 -4.36 8.40 -3.44
CA LYS A 89 -4.78 9.25 -4.58
C LYS A 89 -3.73 9.42 -5.70
N PRO A 90 -2.47 9.84 -5.43
CA PRO A 90 -1.48 10.04 -6.47
C PRO A 90 -1.21 8.77 -7.29
N TYR A 91 -1.25 7.59 -6.68
CA TYR A 91 -1.04 6.31 -7.36
C TYR A 91 -2.13 5.93 -8.36
N TYR A 92 -3.35 6.47 -8.21
CA TYR A 92 -4.44 6.29 -9.19
C TYR A 92 -4.48 7.37 -10.25
N THR A 93 -3.76 8.48 -10.05
CA THR A 93 -3.77 9.63 -10.97
C THR A 93 -2.73 9.46 -12.07
N ASP A 94 -1.60 8.79 -11.77
CA ASP A 94 -0.50 8.57 -12.72
C ASP A 94 -0.78 7.45 -13.73
N ALA A 95 -1.46 6.38 -13.30
CA ALA A 95 -1.96 5.33 -14.19
C ALA A 95 -3.44 5.59 -14.48
N GLY A 96 -3.81 6.02 -15.70
CA GLY A 96 -5.15 6.44 -16.17
C GLY A 96 -6.33 5.48 -15.92
N LEU A 97 -6.59 5.18 -14.65
CA LEU A 97 -7.49 4.15 -14.13
C LEU A 97 -8.20 4.71 -12.89
N VAL A 98 -8.77 5.91 -13.07
CA VAL A 98 -9.71 6.55 -12.13
C VAL A 98 -10.89 5.62 -11.80
N ALA A 99 -11.22 4.68 -12.69
CA ALA A 99 -12.28 3.70 -12.50
C ALA A 99 -12.02 2.66 -11.38
N CYS A 100 -10.75 2.35 -11.03
CA CYS A 100 -10.47 1.36 -10.00
C CYS A 100 -10.58 1.92 -8.57
N LEU A 101 -10.40 3.23 -8.38
CA LEU A 101 -10.49 3.86 -7.05
C LEU A 101 -11.89 3.68 -6.43
N PHE A 102 -12.93 3.75 -7.27
CA PHE A 102 -14.32 3.51 -6.85
C PHE A 102 -14.55 2.06 -6.42
N ARG A 103 -13.82 1.09 -6.97
CA ARG A 103 -14.03 -0.33 -6.70
C ARG A 103 -13.49 -0.77 -5.33
N VAL A 104 -12.52 -0.03 -4.77
CA VAL A 104 -11.96 -0.28 -3.43
C VAL A 104 -12.92 0.21 -2.35
N ILE A 105 -13.52 1.39 -2.54
CA ILE A 105 -14.50 1.96 -1.60
C ILE A 105 -15.83 1.18 -1.64
N LEU A 106 -16.27 0.73 -2.83
CA LEU A 106 -17.55 0.03 -3.01
C LEU A 106 -17.51 -1.48 -2.65
N LYS A 107 -16.39 -1.99 -2.13
CA LYS A 107 -16.24 -3.40 -1.72
C LYS A 107 -16.15 -3.58 -0.20
N VAL A 108 -16.41 -2.50 0.55
CA VAL A 108 -16.77 -2.50 1.97
C VAL A 108 -18.26 -2.70 2.11
#